data_AF-A0A9W4WUS7-F1
#
_entry.id   AF-A0A9W4WUS7-F1
#
_cell.length_a   1.000
_cell.length_b   1.000
_cell.length_c   1.000
_cell.angle_alpha   90.00
_cell.angle_beta   90.00
_cell.angle_gamma   90.00
#
_symmetry.space_group_name_H-M   'P 1'
#
loop_
_entity.id
_entity.type
_entity.pdbx_description
1 polymer ?
#
loop_
_entity_poly.entity_id
_entity_poly.type
_entity_poly.pdbx_seq_one_letter_code
_entity_poly.pdbx_strand_id
1 'polypeptide(L)'
;MIMWEFTSGIIPFNNEAYDLQLSLNIYKGKRPEIIKDTSQCYVNLMKSCWNINPSKRPIALDIKNIIKKFSSDTFLGSGKVLEFFFKFRIMFESVSKSK
;
A
#
# COMPACT_ATOMS: atom_id res chain seq x y z
N MET A 1 -2.54 -0.62 -4.90
CA MET A 1 -3.53 -1.68 -4.65
C MET A 1 -3.02 -2.68 -3.64
N ILE A 2 -1.88 -3.33 -3.87
CA ILE A 2 -1.30 -4.32 -2.94
C ILE A 2 -1.15 -3.75 -1.51
N MET A 3 -0.59 -2.54 -1.38
CA MET A 3 -0.47 -1.86 -0.08
C MET A 3 -1.80 -1.73 0.68
N TRP A 4 -2.89 -1.47 -0.03
CA TRP A 4 -4.22 -1.34 0.57
C TRP A 4 -4.76 -2.69 1.06
N GLU A 5 -4.57 -3.74 0.26
CA GLU A 5 -4.97 -5.11 0.60
C GLU A 5 -4.31 -5.62 1.89
N PHE A 6 -3.05 -5.24 2.14
CA PHE A 6 -2.38 -5.59 3.40
C PHE A 6 -2.98 -4.89 4.61
N THR A 7 -3.42 -3.64 4.44
CA THR A 7 -4.08 -2.88 5.51
C THR A 7 -5.49 -3.38 5.77
N SER A 8 -6.25 -3.75 4.72
CA SER A 8 -7.63 -4.23 4.86
C SER A 8 -7.73 -5.71 5.22
N GLY A 9 -6.77 -6.52 4.77
CA GLY A 9 -6.92 -7.97 4.72
C GLY A 9 -7.99 -8.42 3.72
N ILE A 10 -8.40 -7.54 2.80
CA ILE A 10 -9.53 -7.75 1.88
C ILE A 10 -9.08 -7.39 0.47
N ILE A 11 -9.56 -8.15 -0.51
CA ILE A 11 -9.30 -7.87 -1.93
C ILE A 11 -9.92 -6.50 -2.30
N PRO A 12 -9.17 -5.59 -2.95
CA PRO A 12 -9.72 -4.28 -3.31
C PRO A 12 -10.93 -4.38 -4.24
N PHE A 13 -12.02 -3.70 -3.89
CA PHE A 13 -13.30 -3.75 -4.62
C PHE A 13 -13.97 -5.13 -4.61
N ASN A 14 -13.81 -5.90 -3.52
CA ASN A 14 -14.40 -7.24 -3.37
C ASN A 14 -15.94 -7.30 -3.53
N ASN A 15 -16.62 -6.16 -3.42
CA ASN A 15 -18.06 -6.00 -3.56
C ASN A 15 -18.49 -5.59 -4.98
N GLU A 16 -17.58 -5.52 -5.94
CA GLU A 16 -17.83 -5.11 -7.32
C GLU A 16 -17.41 -6.18 -8.31
N ALA A 17 -18.04 -6.20 -9.49
CA ALA A 17 -17.62 -7.05 -10.59
C ALA A 17 -16.27 -6.59 -11.17
N TYR A 18 -15.37 -7.53 -11.43
CA TYR A 18 -14.06 -7.26 -12.03
C TYR A 18 -14.18 -7.17 -13.55
N ASP A 19 -14.87 -6.13 -14.03
CA ASP A 19 -15.16 -5.91 -15.44
C ASP A 19 -14.47 -4.64 -16.00
N LEU A 20 -14.76 -4.35 -17.27
CA LEU A 20 -14.28 -3.13 -17.94
C LEU A 20 -14.78 -1.86 -17.24
N GLN A 21 -15.98 -1.88 -16.64
CA GLN A 21 -16.54 -0.72 -15.96
C GLN A 21 -15.75 -0.37 -14.71
N LEU A 22 -15.36 -1.37 -13.91
CA LEU A 22 -14.46 -1.16 -12.76
C LEU A 22 -13.11 -0.60 -13.22
N SER A 23 -12.54 -1.14 -14.29
CA SER A 23 -11.28 -0.67 -14.86
C SER A 23 -11.34 0.80 -15.28
N LEU A 24 -12.42 1.21 -15.96
CA LEU A 24 -12.67 2.60 -16.34
C LEU A 24 -12.85 3.51 -15.12
N ASN A 25 -13.55 3.05 -14.10
CA ASN A 25 -13.72 3.80 -12.86
C ASN A 25 -12.38 4.04 -12.15
N ILE A 26 -11.52 3.01 -12.07
CA ILE A 26 -10.16 3.12 -11.51
C ILE A 26 -9.32 4.10 -12.35
N TYR A 27 -9.40 4.03 -13.67
CA TYR A 27 -8.74 4.98 -14.57
C TYR A 27 -9.20 6.42 -14.30
N LYS A 28 -10.50 6.64 -14.10
CA LYS A 28 -11.10 7.93 -13.73
C LYS A 28 -10.79 8.40 -12.31
N GLY A 29 -10.07 7.60 -11.51
CA GLY A 29 -9.61 7.99 -10.18
C GLY A 29 -10.35 7.32 -9.03
N LYS A 30 -11.23 6.35 -9.26
CA LYS A 30 -11.83 5.55 -8.19
C LYS A 30 -10.73 4.85 -7.37
N ARG A 31 -10.77 5.01 -6.05
CA ARG A 31 -9.85 4.36 -5.11
C ARG A 31 -10.64 3.73 -3.96
N PRO A 32 -10.13 2.64 -3.34
CA PRO A 32 -10.67 2.10 -2.11
C PRO A 32 -10.65 3.13 -0.96
N GLU A 33 -11.55 2.94 0.00
CA GLU A 33 -11.61 3.77 1.22
C GLU A 33 -10.38 3.55 2.09
N ILE A 34 -9.83 4.63 2.66
CA ILE A 34 -8.71 4.52 3.59
C ILE A 34 -9.22 4.05 4.95
N ILE A 35 -8.61 2.98 5.47
CA ILE A 35 -8.96 2.42 6.76
C ILE A 35 -8.49 3.36 7.87
N LYS A 36 -9.39 3.70 8.80
CA LYS A 36 -9.18 4.72 9.84
C LYS A 36 -7.94 4.50 10.71
N ASP A 37 -7.55 3.26 10.95
CA ASP A 37 -6.38 2.91 11.76
C ASP A 37 -5.05 2.85 10.98
N THR A 38 -5.05 3.19 9.70
CA THR A 38 -3.83 3.19 8.88
C THR A 38 -2.97 4.40 9.23
N SER A 39 -1.70 4.17 9.59
CA SER A 39 -0.74 5.23 9.84
C SER A 39 -0.65 6.25 8.69
N GLN A 40 -0.57 7.54 9.02
CA GLN A 40 -0.61 8.61 8.02
C GLN A 40 0.56 8.53 7.03
N CYS A 41 1.74 8.11 7.49
CA CYS A 41 2.92 7.92 6.63
C CYS A 41 2.65 6.85 5.55
N TYR A 42 1.96 5.76 5.92
CA TYR A 42 1.58 4.72 4.99
C TYR A 42 0.45 5.16 4.06
N VAL A 43 -0.54 5.88 4.57
CA VAL A 43 -1.61 6.48 3.72
C VAL A 43 -1.01 7.39 2.66
N ASN A 44 -0.02 8.21 3.02
CA ASN A 44 0.64 9.11 2.08
C ASN A 44 1.44 8.36 1.01
N LEU A 45 2.16 7.30 1.40
CA LEU A 45 2.88 6.44 0.46
C LEU A 45 1.91 5.70 -0.47
N MET A 46 0.83 5.13 0.06
CA MET A 46 -0.20 4.48 -0.73
C MET A 46 -0.82 5.47 -1.75
N LYS A 47 -1.06 6.72 -1.30
CA LYS A 47 -1.53 7.84 -2.12
C LYS A 47 -0.57 8.23 -3.24
N SER A 48 0.73 8.22 -3.02
CA SER A 48 1.70 8.50 -4.07
C SER A 48 1.76 7.36 -5.10
N CYS A 49 1.69 6.10 -4.66
CA CYS A 49 1.76 4.93 -5.55
C CYS A 49 0.60 4.85 -6.57
N TRP A 50 -0.61 5.30 -6.22
CA TRP A 50 -1.78 5.26 -7.11
C TRP A 50 -2.21 6.64 -7.61
N ASN A 51 -1.26 7.58 -7.73
CA ASN A 51 -1.50 8.91 -8.29
C ASN A 51 -2.12 8.82 -9.69
N ILE A 52 -3.07 9.71 -9.99
CA ILE A 52 -3.71 9.80 -11.31
C ILE A 52 -2.66 10.06 -12.39
N ASN A 53 -1.72 10.96 -12.12
CA ASN A 53 -0.58 11.21 -13.02
C ASN A 53 0.49 10.12 -12.82
N PRO A 54 0.78 9.29 -13.84
CA PRO A 54 1.78 8.23 -13.74
C PRO A 54 3.18 8.75 -13.41
N SER A 55 3.55 9.94 -13.91
CA SER A 55 4.87 10.53 -13.68
C SER A 55 5.10 10.98 -12.23
N LYS A 56 4.04 11.09 -11.44
CA LYS A 56 4.12 11.41 -10.00
C LYS A 56 4.23 10.16 -9.13
N ARG A 57 4.18 8.96 -9.71
CA ARG A 57 4.28 7.71 -8.95
C ARG A 57 5.75 7.45 -8.62
N PRO A 58 6.07 7.09 -7.36
CA PRO A 58 7.43 6.75 -6.97
C PRO A 58 7.89 5.48 -7.66
N ILE A 59 9.19 5.39 -7.96
CA ILE A 59 9.78 4.14 -8.44
C ILE A 59 9.96 3.17 -7.27
N ALA A 60 10.16 1.89 -7.57
CA ALA A 60 10.32 0.84 -6.54
C ALA A 60 11.47 1.14 -5.55
N LEU A 61 12.53 1.80 -6.01
CA LEU A 61 13.66 2.19 -5.17
C LEU A 61 13.26 3.25 -4.12
N ASP A 62 12.47 4.25 -4.51
CA ASP A 62 11.97 5.29 -3.60
C ASP A 62 11.06 4.67 -2.55
N ILE A 63 10.16 3.78 -2.98
CA ILE A 63 9.25 3.06 -2.06
C ILE A 63 10.06 2.28 -1.02
N LYS A 64 11.10 1.55 -1.46
CA LYS A 64 12.00 0.81 -0.55
C LYS A 64 12.68 1.74 0.46
N ASN A 65 13.16 2.90 0.01
CA ASN A 65 13.85 3.86 0.87
C ASN A 65 12.89 4.51 1.89
N ILE A 66 11.69 4.87 1.45
CA ILE A 66 10.64 5.43 2.32
C ILE A 66 10.26 4.41 3.40
N ILE A 67 10.05 3.15 3.03
CA ILE A 67 9.67 2.10 3.98
C ILE A 67 10.82 1.81 4.96
N LYS A 68 12.07 1.78 4.50
CA LYS A 68 13.25 1.68 5.37
C LYS A 68 13.31 2.82 6.38
N LYS A 69 13.00 4.04 5.97
CA LYS A 69 12.98 5.21 6.86
C LYS A 69 11.92 5.04 7.96
N PHE A 70 10.75 4.50 7.61
CA PHE A 70 9.74 4.18 8.63
C PHE A 70 10.26 3.16 9.66
N SER A 71 11.18 2.26 9.27
CA SER A 71 11.82 1.28 10.17
C SER A 71 12.85 1.90 11.10
N SER A 72 13.61 2.89 10.62
CA SER A 72 14.61 3.56 11.43
C SER A 72 13.96 4.52 12.43
N ASP A 73 12.85 5.14 12.04
CA ASP A 73 12.11 6.07 12.89
C ASP A 73 11.34 5.34 14.02
N THR A 74 11.24 4.00 13.98
CA THR A 74 10.46 3.20 14.95
C THR A 74 11.16 2.87 16.27
N PHE A 75 12.33 3.45 16.57
CA PHE A 75 12.98 3.27 17.87
C PHE A 75 12.26 4.00 19.04
N LEU A 76 11.18 4.75 18.77
CA LEU A 76 10.33 5.39 19.77
C LEU A 76 8.85 5.02 19.57
N GLY A 77 8.45 3.90 20.18
CA GLY A 77 7.13 3.69 20.79
C GLY A 77 5.88 3.77 19.91
N SER A 78 5.51 2.66 19.25
CA SER A 78 4.10 2.21 19.16
C SER A 78 3.98 0.86 18.43
N GLY A 79 3.42 -0.15 19.10
CA GLY A 79 3.34 -1.54 18.63
C GLY A 79 2.60 -1.78 17.31
N LYS A 80 1.86 -0.79 16.78
CA LYS A 80 1.13 -0.93 15.49
C LYS A 80 2.05 -0.90 14.26
N VAL A 81 3.22 -0.25 14.35
CA VAL A 81 4.18 -0.19 13.24
C VAL A 81 4.96 -1.50 13.10
N LEU A 82 5.20 -2.20 14.21
CA LEU A 82 5.81 -3.54 14.22
C LEU A 82 4.94 -4.56 13.48
N GLU A 83 3.62 -4.56 13.69
CA GLU A 83 2.71 -5.44 12.97
C GLU A 83 2.73 -5.16 11.45
N PHE A 84 2.81 -3.89 11.08
CA PHE A 84 2.98 -3.46 9.70
C PHE A 84 4.32 -3.93 9.11
N PHE A 85 5.42 -3.85 9.87
CA PHE A 85 6.72 -4.39 9.47
C PHE A 85 6.74 -5.90 9.32
N PHE A 86 6.10 -6.63 10.22
CA PHE A 86 5.94 -8.08 10.10
C PHE A 86 5.18 -8.43 8.82
N LYS A 87 4.05 -7.76 8.53
CA LYS A 87 3.31 -7.96 7.27
C LYS A 87 4.13 -7.58 6.03
N PHE A 88 4.88 -6.48 6.07
CA PHE A 88 5.69 -6.03 4.92
C PHE A 88 6.92 -6.92 4.68
N ARG A 89 7.56 -7.41 5.75
CA ARG A 89 8.65 -8.40 5.66
C ARG A 89 8.18 -9.70 5.02
N ILE A 90 7.04 -10.23 5.48
CA ILE A 90 6.39 -11.40 4.88
C ILE A 90 6.14 -11.15 3.38
N MET A 91 5.60 -9.97 3.01
CA MET A 91 5.35 -9.61 1.61
C MET A 91 6.60 -9.68 0.73
N PHE A 92 7.73 -9.15 1.19
CA PHE A 92 8.98 -9.18 0.42
C PHE A 92 9.53 -10.62 0.27
N GLU A 93 9.43 -11.42 1.34
CA GLU A 93 9.84 -12.83 1.33
C GLU A 93 8.96 -13.66 0.38
N SER A 94 7.63 -13.46 0.37
CA SER A 94 6.69 -14.14 -0.53
C SER A 94 6.92 -13.79 -2.00
N VAL A 95 7.18 -12.51 -2.30
CA VAL A 95 7.48 -12.05 -3.67
C VAL A 95 8.85 -12.55 -4.13
N SER A 96 9.84 -12.66 -3.24
CA SER A 96 11.16 -13.18 -3.58
C SER A 96 11.19 -14.69 -3.83
N LYS A 97 10.30 -15.46 -3.22
CA LYS A 97 10.21 -16.93 -3.37
C LYS A 97 9.43 -17.37 -4.60
N SER A 98 8.77 -16.45 -5.30
CA SER A 98 8.01 -16.70 -6.53
C SER A 98 8.86 -16.58 -7.81
N LYS A 99 10.20 -16.58 -7.68
CA LYS A 99 11.15 -16.63 -8.79
C LYS A 99 12.05 -17.85 -8.69
#